data_AF-A0A0M3K677-F1
#
_entry.id   AF-A0A0M3K677-F1
#
_cell.length_a   1.000
_cell.length_b   1.000
_cell.length_c   1.000
_cell.angle_alpha   90.00
_cell.angle_beta   90.00
_cell.angle_gamma   90.00
#
_symmetry.space_group_name_H-M   'P 1'
#
loop_
_entity.id
_entity.type
_entity.pdbx_description
1 polymer ?
#
loop_
_entity_poly.entity_id
_entity_poly.type
_entity_poly.pdbx_seq_one_letter_code
_entity_poly.pdbx_strand_id
1 'polypeptide(L)'
;MIVLICSHVTKQSLCALSSVSSAHNQATQNHDVHDNQLKYMEENCIVVDTNDKPIRPITKRDGHFRDPVLHRAFSVFLFTKCSRMILQKRSVHKITFPSLWTNSCCSHPLWTVNEMAPDGDSSLGVCNAAKRKLKHELGIEDIDIASMNLVVGVVDNASKASNWLGSVMRRFIYKAMSDSEWGEYELDYVIVVPDFDMDKVNINTEEVEQIAVVDREKLKQMLASLRFGQMCMLKWCLGHQSTATNPEMHTIWSRANAIFAFMISALSAMAFCVFLTSFLQAGPVVPVQLSASNVRVKSVSDYSANGARSDVAMAYLSIDADLTPIFNWNVKQLFLYLVAEYSSPSNPVNQVVLWDKIVMRGDLSSLHEENSWPKYYFMDDGSNLLNHPNVTLVLRWNVLPNIGYLGLAQGNGQHIMKFPSTYYTGRF
;
A
#
# COMPACT_ATOMS: atom_id res chain seq x y z
N MET A 1 20.56 -12.49 -2.64
CA MET A 1 20.18 -13.81 -2.08
C MET A 1 19.46 -13.72 -0.72
N ILE A 2 19.48 -12.57 -0.02
CA ILE A 2 18.72 -12.31 1.23
C ILE A 2 17.31 -11.68 0.97
N VAL A 3 17.09 -11.15 -0.23
CA VAL A 3 15.90 -10.37 -0.62
C VAL A 3 14.59 -11.17 -0.62
N LEU A 4 14.63 -12.50 -0.64
CA LEU A 4 13.45 -13.37 -0.79
C LEU A 4 12.79 -13.82 0.52
N ILE A 5 13.36 -13.45 1.68
CA ILE A 5 12.98 -14.07 2.96
C ILE A 5 11.93 -13.27 3.76
N CYS A 6 11.64 -12.01 3.44
CA CYS A 6 10.99 -11.17 4.45
C CYS A 6 9.91 -10.21 3.91
N SER A 7 9.35 -10.46 2.75
CA SER A 7 8.07 -9.85 2.37
C SER A 7 6.93 -10.67 3.01
N HIS A 8 6.17 -10.04 3.92
CA HIS A 8 4.92 -10.50 4.57
C HIS A 8 5.04 -10.91 6.05
N VAL A 9 5.02 -9.91 6.94
CA VAL A 9 4.61 -10.11 8.35
C VAL A 9 3.63 -8.99 8.70
N THR A 10 2.34 -9.31 8.79
CA THR A 10 1.39 -8.58 9.64
C THR A 10 0.31 -9.53 10.13
N LYS A 11 0.08 -9.44 11.45
CA LYS A 11 -1.01 -9.97 12.28
C LYS A 11 -0.83 -11.32 12.99
N GLN A 12 -1.00 -11.20 14.31
CA GLN A 12 -1.05 -12.20 15.38
C GLN A 12 -2.08 -13.31 15.14
N SER A 13 -1.85 -14.47 15.77
CA SER A 13 -2.88 -15.21 16.53
C SER A 13 -2.25 -16.27 17.44
N LEU A 14 -2.72 -16.30 18.70
CA LEU A 14 -2.49 -17.33 19.72
C LEU A 14 -3.35 -18.57 19.45
N CYS A 15 -2.83 -19.77 19.69
CA CYS A 15 -3.64 -20.91 20.16
C CYS A 15 -2.78 -22.01 20.80
N ALA A 16 -3.31 -22.56 21.90
CA ALA A 16 -2.76 -23.61 22.73
C ALA A 16 -3.24 -25.01 22.29
N LEU A 17 -2.54 -26.06 22.76
CA LEU A 17 -2.94 -27.46 23.07
C LEU A 17 -1.70 -28.36 22.83
N SER A 18 -1.02 -28.93 23.83
CA SER A 18 -1.35 -29.94 24.84
C SER A 18 -0.77 -31.32 24.51
N SER A 19 0.01 -31.84 25.47
CA SER A 19 0.41 -33.23 25.75
C SER A 19 1.23 -34.00 24.71
N VAL A 20 2.47 -34.38 25.08
CA VAL A 20 2.89 -35.79 25.30
C VAL A 20 4.01 -35.81 26.36
N SER A 21 3.91 -36.70 27.34
CA SER A 21 4.82 -36.88 28.47
C SER A 21 5.99 -37.84 28.19
N SER A 22 7.09 -37.58 28.90
CA SER A 22 8.01 -38.51 29.59
C SER A 22 8.89 -39.50 28.82
N ALA A 23 10.21 -39.34 29.04
CA ALA A 23 11.21 -40.36 29.44
C ALA A 23 12.62 -39.73 29.26
N HIS A 24 13.67 -39.93 30.05
CA HIS A 24 13.94 -40.60 31.32
C HIS A 24 15.36 -40.15 31.75
N ASN A 25 15.65 -40.27 33.04
CA ASN A 25 16.90 -39.91 33.72
C ASN A 25 18.19 -40.55 33.14
N GLN A 26 19.30 -39.79 33.21
CA GLN A 26 20.61 -40.29 33.64
C GLN A 26 21.47 -39.12 34.18
N ALA A 27 21.39 -38.92 35.50
CA ALA A 27 22.41 -38.22 36.29
C ALA A 27 23.64 -39.15 36.36
N THR A 28 24.87 -38.69 36.09
CA THR A 28 25.79 -38.21 37.15
C THR A 28 27.03 -37.47 36.58
N GLN A 29 26.93 -36.79 35.43
CA GLN A 29 27.96 -35.84 34.96
C GLN A 29 27.46 -34.39 34.77
N ASN A 30 26.23 -34.09 35.21
CA ASN A 30 25.48 -32.89 34.81
C ASN A 30 25.40 -31.75 35.84
N HIS A 31 25.98 -31.87 37.05
CA HIS A 31 25.79 -30.85 38.09
C HIS A 31 26.49 -29.52 37.73
N ASP A 32 27.78 -29.55 37.41
CA ASP A 32 28.56 -28.32 37.15
C ASP A 32 28.09 -27.57 35.88
N VAL A 33 27.69 -28.30 34.84
CA VAL A 33 27.20 -27.71 33.58
C VAL A 33 25.83 -27.06 33.76
N HIS A 34 24.96 -27.66 34.58
CA HIS A 34 23.66 -27.09 34.89
C HIS A 34 23.81 -25.81 35.72
N ASP A 35 24.75 -25.77 36.66
CA ASP A 35 25.04 -24.61 37.51
C ASP A 35 25.58 -23.42 36.70
N ASN A 36 26.40 -23.67 35.68
CA ASN A 36 26.90 -22.62 34.78
C ASN A 36 25.78 -21.98 33.94
N GLN A 37 24.85 -22.77 33.38
CA GLN A 37 23.72 -22.23 32.64
C GLN A 37 22.75 -21.43 33.53
N LEU A 38 22.59 -21.82 34.80
CA LEU A 38 21.82 -21.04 35.77
C LEU A 38 22.48 -19.70 36.06
N LYS A 39 23.82 -19.64 36.13
CA LYS A 39 24.55 -18.38 36.30
C LYS A 39 24.34 -17.43 35.12
N TYR A 40 24.27 -17.92 33.89
CA TYR A 40 23.94 -17.09 32.71
C TYR A 40 22.52 -16.55 32.73
N MET A 41 21.62 -17.14 33.51
CA MET A 41 20.25 -16.65 33.65
C MET A 41 20.15 -15.35 34.48
N GLU A 42 21.21 -15.01 35.22
CA GLU A 42 21.33 -13.76 35.98
C GLU A 42 21.81 -12.58 35.11
N GLU A 43 22.28 -12.83 33.89
CA GLU A 43 22.71 -11.79 32.95
C GLU A 43 21.55 -10.84 32.62
N ASN A 44 21.82 -9.53 32.59
CA ASN A 44 20.79 -8.52 32.31
C ASN A 44 20.69 -8.23 30.81
N CYS A 45 19.54 -8.56 30.22
CA CYS A 45 19.14 -8.17 28.86
C CYS A 45 18.57 -6.73 28.84
N ILE A 46 18.50 -6.14 27.65
CA ILE A 46 17.97 -4.79 27.42
C ILE A 46 16.50 -4.87 27.01
N VAL A 47 15.58 -4.47 27.88
CA VAL A 47 14.16 -4.32 27.51
C VAL A 47 14.01 -3.12 26.58
N VAL A 48 13.29 -3.29 25.47
CA VAL A 48 13.07 -2.24 24.47
C VAL A 48 11.58 -2.08 24.15
N ASP A 49 11.21 -0.91 23.63
CA ASP A 49 9.92 -0.74 22.96
C ASP A 49 9.97 -1.24 21.50
N THR A 50 8.85 -1.15 20.78
CA THR A 50 8.77 -1.56 19.36
C THR A 50 9.60 -0.70 18.41
N ASN A 51 10.10 0.45 18.88
CA ASN A 51 10.99 1.35 18.13
C ASN A 51 12.46 1.15 18.52
N ASP A 52 12.76 0.08 19.27
CA ASP A 52 14.09 -0.26 19.73
C ASP A 52 14.71 0.77 20.69
N LYS A 53 13.87 1.47 21.45
CA LYS A 53 14.35 2.37 22.51
C LYS A 53 14.57 1.56 23.80
N PRO A 54 15.77 1.60 24.41
CA PRO A 54 16.03 0.91 25.68
C PRO A 54 15.20 1.52 26.82
N ILE A 55 14.57 0.66 27.63
CA ILE A 55 13.68 1.04 28.73
C ILE A 55 14.33 0.74 30.08
N ARG A 56 14.75 -0.51 30.31
CA ARG A 56 15.27 -0.99 31.60
C ARG A 56 16.03 -2.32 31.45
N PRO A 57 16.84 -2.73 32.44
CA PRO A 57 17.36 -4.09 32.49
C PRO A 57 16.26 -5.11 32.85
N ILE A 58 16.46 -6.36 32.44
CA ILE A 58 15.74 -7.54 32.94
C ILE A 58 16.71 -8.72 32.98
N THR A 59 16.60 -9.59 33.99
CA THR A 59 17.39 -10.82 34.00
C THR A 59 16.98 -11.69 32.81
N LYS A 60 17.92 -12.43 32.23
CA LYS A 60 17.64 -13.37 31.15
C LYS A 60 16.56 -14.37 31.55
N ARG A 61 16.59 -14.83 32.81
CA ARG A 61 15.52 -15.66 33.40
C ARG A 61 14.14 -15.04 33.22
N ASP A 62 13.96 -13.83 33.75
CA ASP A 62 12.64 -13.20 33.83
C ASP A 62 12.19 -12.65 32.47
N GLY A 63 13.13 -12.36 31.56
CA GLY A 63 12.82 -12.00 30.17
C GLY A 63 12.24 -13.14 29.34
N HIS A 64 12.52 -14.40 29.71
CA HIS A 64 12.12 -15.60 28.96
C HIS A 64 11.08 -16.47 29.68
N PHE A 65 10.80 -16.21 30.97
CA PHE A 65 9.92 -17.05 31.78
C PHE A 65 8.46 -16.61 31.74
N ARG A 66 7.56 -17.58 31.53
CA ARG A 66 6.09 -17.52 31.38
C ARG A 66 5.59 -16.61 30.28
N ASP A 67 5.67 -15.30 30.49
CA ASP A 67 5.27 -14.29 29.51
C ASP A 67 6.50 -13.48 29.10
N PRO A 68 7.22 -13.93 28.05
CA PRO A 68 8.45 -13.28 27.64
C PRO A 68 8.23 -11.80 27.35
N VAL A 69 9.16 -10.97 27.84
CA VAL A 69 9.13 -9.51 27.72
C VAL A 69 9.96 -9.09 26.51
N LEU A 70 9.50 -8.08 25.75
CA LEU A 70 10.25 -7.60 24.58
C LEU A 70 11.63 -7.10 24.98
N HIS A 71 12.68 -7.77 24.49
CA HIS A 71 14.06 -7.38 24.73
C HIS A 71 14.90 -7.47 23.45
N ARG A 72 16.03 -6.77 23.42
CA ARG A 72 16.92 -6.74 22.25
C ARG A 72 17.69 -8.06 22.13
N ALA A 73 17.80 -8.57 20.91
CA ALA A 73 18.56 -9.76 20.57
C ALA A 73 19.34 -9.58 19.26
N PHE A 74 20.19 -10.54 18.92
CA PHE A 74 20.86 -10.60 17.64
C PHE A 74 21.01 -12.04 17.12
N SER A 75 21.07 -12.17 15.80
CA SER A 75 21.26 -13.40 15.04
C SER A 75 22.38 -13.23 14.01
N VAL A 76 23.47 -13.98 14.19
CA VAL A 76 24.65 -13.98 13.31
C VAL A 76 24.54 -15.07 12.24
N PHE A 77 24.84 -14.70 10.99
CA PHE A 77 24.94 -15.59 9.83
C PHE A 77 26.35 -15.51 9.27
N LEU A 78 27.18 -16.51 9.57
CA LEU A 78 28.52 -16.65 9.02
C LEU A 78 28.43 -17.41 7.68
N PHE A 79 29.08 -16.86 6.66
CA PHE A 79 29.22 -17.49 5.34
C PHE A 79 30.69 -17.70 5.03
N THR A 80 31.03 -18.89 4.55
CA THR A 80 32.36 -19.19 4.02
C THR A 80 32.60 -18.46 2.68
N LYS A 81 33.87 -18.38 2.25
CA LYS A 81 34.26 -17.83 0.93
C LYS A 81 33.52 -18.47 -0.25
N CYS A 82 33.05 -19.70 -0.10
CA CYS A 82 32.27 -20.42 -1.11
C CYS A 82 30.74 -20.20 -0.98
N SER A 83 30.29 -19.16 -0.27
CA SER A 83 28.87 -18.87 -0.03
C SER A 83 28.08 -20.01 0.64
N ARG A 84 28.74 -20.83 1.45
CA ARG A 84 28.08 -21.83 2.31
C ARG A 84 27.87 -21.26 3.70
N MET A 85 26.67 -21.46 4.26
CA MET A 85 26.27 -20.98 5.58
C MET A 85 26.74 -21.94 6.67
N ILE A 86 27.18 -21.38 7.80
CA ILE A 86 27.57 -22.14 8.99
C ILE A 86 26.37 -22.20 9.94
N LEU A 87 25.96 -23.42 10.29
CA LEU A 87 24.89 -23.70 11.25
C LEU A 87 25.46 -24.29 12.51
N GLN A 88 24.86 -23.97 13.66
CA GLN A 88 25.16 -24.65 14.92
C GLN A 88 23.97 -25.50 15.37
N LYS A 89 24.26 -26.66 15.96
CA LYS A 89 23.31 -27.46 16.74
C LYS A 89 23.52 -27.10 18.19
N ARG A 90 22.48 -26.57 18.84
CA ARG A 90 22.51 -26.15 20.24
C ARG A 90 22.82 -27.35 21.15
N SER A 91 23.59 -27.15 22.22
CA SER A 91 23.85 -28.17 23.23
C SER A 91 22.55 -28.69 23.87
N VAL A 92 22.60 -29.93 24.38
CA VAL A 92 21.53 -30.53 25.20
C VAL A 92 21.32 -29.78 26.51
N HIS A 93 22.32 -29.02 26.97
CA HIS A 93 22.29 -28.29 28.24
C HIS A 93 21.64 -26.91 28.13
N LYS A 94 21.25 -26.45 26.93
CA LYS A 94 20.56 -25.17 26.76
C LYS A 94 19.17 -25.21 27.38
N ILE A 95 18.84 -24.17 28.15
CA ILE A 95 17.52 -24.07 28.81
C ILE A 95 16.40 -23.87 27.77
N THR A 96 16.58 -22.97 26.80
CA THR A 96 15.65 -22.82 25.68
C THR A 96 16.14 -23.60 24.46
N PHE A 97 15.24 -24.33 23.81
CA PHE A 97 15.50 -25.01 22.53
C PHE A 97 16.76 -25.91 22.49
N PRO A 98 16.93 -26.89 23.41
CA PRO A 98 18.08 -27.80 23.39
C PRO A 98 18.12 -28.68 22.13
N SER A 99 19.32 -29.02 21.66
CA SER A 99 19.56 -29.91 20.51
C SER A 99 18.96 -29.50 19.16
N LEU A 100 18.51 -28.26 19.01
CA LEU A 100 17.99 -27.74 17.74
C LEU A 100 19.10 -27.14 16.88
N TRP A 101 18.98 -27.34 15.57
CA TRP A 101 19.80 -26.64 14.56
C TRP A 101 19.30 -25.20 14.41
N THR A 102 20.24 -24.25 14.44
CA THR A 102 20.03 -22.81 14.27
C THR A 102 21.09 -22.19 13.34
N ASN A 103 20.97 -20.90 13.04
CA ASN A 103 22.02 -20.06 12.44
C ASN A 103 23.34 -20.10 13.25
N SER A 104 24.33 -19.32 12.85
CA SER A 104 25.69 -19.46 13.38
C SER A 104 25.80 -19.09 14.87
N CYS A 105 25.11 -18.06 15.35
CA CYS A 105 25.10 -17.68 16.77
C CYS A 105 23.92 -16.74 17.06
N CYS A 106 23.21 -16.93 18.18
CA CYS A 106 22.13 -16.05 18.64
C CYS A 106 22.30 -15.75 20.13
N SER A 107 22.10 -14.50 20.52
CA SER A 107 22.13 -14.11 21.93
C SER A 107 21.61 -12.67 22.11
N HIS A 108 21.77 -12.16 23.32
CA HIS A 108 21.35 -10.82 23.73
C HIS A 108 22.55 -9.89 23.97
N PRO A 109 22.45 -8.61 23.59
CA PRO A 109 23.28 -7.55 24.17
C PRO A 109 22.94 -7.35 25.65
N LEU A 110 23.96 -7.13 26.47
CA LEU A 110 23.82 -6.95 27.91
C LEU A 110 23.57 -5.49 28.26
N TRP A 111 22.90 -5.26 29.40
CA TRP A 111 22.73 -3.95 30.02
C TRP A 111 24.08 -3.44 30.59
N THR A 112 25.00 -3.08 29.70
CA THR A 112 26.32 -2.53 30.00
C THR A 112 26.62 -1.36 29.07
N VAL A 113 27.52 -0.46 29.47
CA VAL A 113 27.87 0.73 28.67
C VAL A 113 28.34 0.34 27.25
N ASN A 114 29.08 -0.76 27.11
CA ASN A 114 29.64 -1.21 25.83
C ASN A 114 28.63 -1.85 24.87
N GLU A 115 27.53 -2.41 25.40
CA GLU A 115 26.55 -3.19 24.60
C GLU A 115 25.17 -2.53 24.50
N MET A 116 24.87 -1.55 25.36
CA MET A 116 23.68 -0.71 25.22
C MET A 116 23.82 0.35 24.13
N ALA A 117 25.07 0.80 23.89
CA ALA A 117 25.42 1.92 23.01
C ALA A 117 24.66 3.23 23.36
N PRO A 118 25.03 3.90 24.47
CA PRO A 118 24.30 5.06 25.00
C PRO A 118 24.28 6.28 24.06
N ASP A 119 25.22 6.38 23.11
CA ASP A 119 25.33 7.50 22.17
C ASP A 119 24.34 7.43 20.98
N GLY A 120 23.41 6.46 21.01
CA GLY A 120 22.30 6.36 20.05
C GLY A 120 22.51 5.32 18.94
N ASP A 121 23.73 4.84 18.72
CA ASP A 121 24.00 3.78 17.73
C ASP A 121 23.95 2.37 18.33
N SER A 122 22.73 1.84 18.49
CA SER A 122 22.48 0.48 19.00
C SER A 122 23.18 -0.63 18.21
N SER A 123 23.60 -0.35 16.97
CA SER A 123 24.30 -1.26 16.07
C SER A 123 25.66 -1.69 16.60
N LEU A 124 26.45 -0.74 17.11
CA LEU A 124 27.78 -1.01 17.64
C LEU A 124 27.71 -1.88 18.90
N GLY A 125 26.75 -1.61 19.78
CA GLY A 125 26.52 -2.40 20.99
C GLY A 125 26.14 -3.85 20.68
N VAL A 126 25.29 -4.03 19.66
CA VAL A 126 24.93 -5.35 19.13
C VAL A 126 26.14 -6.08 18.52
N CYS A 127 26.98 -5.41 17.72
CA CYS A 127 28.23 -5.99 17.21
C CYS A 127 29.16 -6.44 18.33
N ASN A 128 29.31 -5.63 19.38
CA ASN A 128 30.15 -5.97 20.54
C ASN A 128 29.64 -7.22 21.25
N ALA A 129 28.32 -7.32 21.44
CA ALA A 129 27.68 -8.50 22.01
C ALA A 129 27.86 -9.74 21.12
N ALA A 130 27.73 -9.59 19.80
CA ALA A 130 27.98 -10.65 18.84
C ALA A 130 29.43 -11.13 18.88
N LYS A 131 30.41 -10.23 18.94
CA LYS A 131 31.82 -10.59 19.10
C LYS A 131 32.08 -11.37 20.38
N ARG A 132 31.53 -10.92 21.51
CA ARG A 132 31.62 -11.63 22.80
C ARG A 132 31.04 -13.05 22.70
N LYS A 133 29.87 -13.20 22.07
CA LYS A 133 29.17 -14.49 22.00
C LYS A 133 29.72 -15.44 20.97
N LEU A 134 30.24 -14.94 19.84
CA LEU A 134 31.01 -15.76 18.89
C LEU A 134 32.30 -16.29 19.53
N LYS A 135 32.98 -15.48 20.35
CA LYS A 135 34.11 -15.96 21.16
C LYS A 135 33.68 -17.04 22.16
N HIS A 136 32.56 -16.83 22.84
CA HIS A 136 32.09 -17.76 23.88
C HIS A 136 31.54 -19.09 23.33
N GLU A 137 30.73 -19.07 22.25
CA GLU A 137 30.09 -20.28 21.71
C GLU A 137 30.96 -21.02 20.69
N LEU A 138 31.66 -20.27 19.83
CA LEU A 138 32.40 -20.80 18.67
C LEU A 138 33.92 -20.61 18.78
N GLY A 139 34.43 -20.04 19.88
CA GLY A 139 35.87 -19.85 20.11
C GLY A 139 36.54 -18.83 19.19
N ILE A 140 35.75 -17.99 18.51
CA ILE A 140 36.27 -17.04 17.51
C ILE A 140 36.83 -15.80 18.23
N GLU A 141 38.16 -15.70 18.34
CA GLU A 141 38.80 -14.60 19.08
C GLU A 141 38.89 -13.29 18.25
N ASP A 142 39.25 -13.40 16.98
CA ASP A 142 39.57 -12.27 16.11
C ASP A 142 38.54 -12.11 14.98
N ILE A 143 37.37 -11.60 15.35
CA ILE A 143 36.40 -11.07 14.39
C ILE A 143 36.43 -9.55 14.40
N ASP A 144 36.60 -8.97 13.20
CA ASP A 144 36.57 -7.53 12.99
C ASP A 144 35.12 -7.07 12.90
N ILE A 145 34.76 -6.06 13.69
CA ILE A 145 33.43 -5.44 13.66
C ILE A 145 33.17 -4.85 12.26
N ALA A 146 34.19 -4.35 11.56
CA ALA A 146 34.04 -3.86 10.19
C ALA A 146 33.63 -4.97 9.19
N SER A 147 33.91 -6.24 9.51
CA SER A 147 33.45 -7.39 8.72
C SER A 147 32.02 -7.83 9.07
N MET A 148 31.47 -7.35 10.20
CA MET A 148 30.07 -7.52 10.55
C MET A 148 29.26 -6.49 9.77
N ASN A 149 28.77 -6.89 8.61
CA ASN A 149 27.84 -6.06 7.85
C ASN A 149 26.51 -6.02 8.61
N LEU A 150 26.36 -5.00 9.45
CA LEU A 150 25.12 -4.77 10.17
C LEU A 150 24.11 -4.14 9.20
N VAL A 151 22.98 -4.79 9.09
CA VAL A 151 21.93 -4.41 8.14
C VAL A 151 21.06 -3.32 8.80
N VAL A 152 21.63 -2.12 8.97
CA VAL A 152 20.97 -0.99 9.66
C VAL A 152 20.42 -0.02 8.62
N GLY A 153 19.10 0.13 8.61
CA GLY A 153 18.44 1.18 7.86
C GLY A 153 18.42 2.48 8.67
N VAL A 154 19.29 3.42 8.32
CA VAL A 154 19.05 4.86 8.51
C VAL A 154 19.11 5.48 7.13
N VAL A 155 17.98 6.00 6.66
CA VAL A 155 17.88 6.73 5.40
C VAL A 155 18.26 8.17 5.70
N ASP A 156 19.55 8.50 5.62
CA ASP A 156 19.99 9.88 5.48
C ASP A 156 20.61 10.05 4.09
N ASN A 157 19.83 10.73 3.24
CA ASN A 157 20.24 11.14 1.89
C ASN A 157 21.39 12.14 1.99
N ALA A 158 22.65 11.68 1.94
CA ALA A 158 23.78 12.40 1.33
C ALA A 158 25.13 11.74 1.67
N SER A 159 25.57 10.73 0.90
CA SER A 159 26.99 10.61 0.51
C SER A 159 27.24 9.40 -0.41
N LYS A 160 27.48 9.73 -1.69
CA LYS A 160 28.46 9.14 -2.60
C LYS A 160 28.70 7.61 -2.50
N ALA A 161 27.95 6.89 -3.33
CA ALA A 161 28.44 5.91 -4.30
C ALA A 161 29.91 5.46 -4.22
N SER A 162 30.22 4.52 -3.31
CA SER A 162 31.26 3.49 -3.52
C SER A 162 31.14 2.31 -2.54
N ASN A 163 29.92 1.84 -2.24
CA ASN A 163 29.68 0.55 -1.61
C ASN A 163 28.26 0.10 -1.98
N TRP A 164 28.14 -0.77 -2.99
CA TRP A 164 26.87 -1.33 -3.45
C TRP A 164 26.39 -2.43 -2.49
N LEU A 165 26.22 -2.08 -1.22
CA LEU A 165 25.62 -2.90 -0.16
C LEU A 165 24.57 -2.08 0.58
N GLY A 166 23.81 -1.28 -0.17
CA GLY A 166 22.75 -0.41 0.34
C GLY A 166 21.47 -1.20 0.66
N SER A 167 21.16 -1.26 1.96
CA SER A 167 19.82 -1.20 2.53
C SER A 167 18.74 -2.10 1.92
N VAL A 168 18.74 -3.36 2.35
CA VAL A 168 17.51 -4.14 2.52
C VAL A 168 17.45 -4.41 4.02
N MET A 169 16.44 -3.92 4.75
CA MET A 169 16.24 -4.12 6.22
C MET A 169 16.55 -5.58 6.69
N ARG A 170 16.71 -5.90 7.98
CA ARG A 170 15.58 -6.15 8.92
C ARG A 170 16.07 -6.46 10.34
N ARG A 171 15.84 -5.52 11.26
CA ARG A 171 15.42 -5.91 12.62
C ARG A 171 14.02 -6.49 12.52
N PHE A 172 13.72 -7.55 13.24
CA PHE A 172 12.37 -8.11 13.27
C PHE A 172 11.94 -8.39 14.70
N ILE A 173 10.65 -8.20 14.97
CA ILE A 173 10.07 -8.54 16.26
C ILE A 173 9.38 -9.90 16.12
N TYR A 174 9.72 -10.85 16.98
CA TYR A 174 9.07 -12.16 17.03
C TYR A 174 8.81 -12.60 18.47
N LYS A 175 7.77 -13.41 18.66
CA LYS A 175 7.44 -14.05 19.94
C LYS A 175 7.25 -15.54 19.73
N ALA A 176 7.85 -16.34 20.58
CA ALA A 176 7.95 -17.77 20.45
C ALA A 176 7.96 -18.45 21.83
N MET A 177 7.37 -19.64 21.93
CA MET A 177 7.44 -20.44 23.16
C MET A 177 8.27 -21.70 22.89
N SER A 178 9.24 -21.98 23.76
CA SER A 178 10.02 -23.21 23.79
C SER A 178 9.20 -24.35 24.41
N ASP A 179 8.51 -24.06 25.50
CA ASP A 179 7.60 -24.98 26.19
C ASP A 179 6.48 -24.20 26.90
N SER A 180 5.81 -24.80 27.89
CA SER A 180 4.74 -24.13 28.64
C SER A 180 5.22 -22.99 29.53
N GLU A 181 6.51 -22.95 29.88
CA GLU A 181 7.08 -22.00 30.83
C GLU A 181 8.15 -21.09 30.22
N TRP A 182 8.80 -21.47 29.12
CA TRP A 182 9.89 -20.70 28.53
C TRP A 182 9.59 -20.25 27.10
N GLY A 183 10.01 -19.03 26.76
CA GLY A 183 9.88 -18.48 25.43
C GLY A 183 10.79 -17.30 25.16
N GLU A 184 10.74 -16.78 23.94
CA GLU A 184 11.48 -15.62 23.45
C GLU A 184 10.47 -14.57 22.98
N TYR A 185 10.72 -13.30 23.31
CA TYR A 185 10.03 -12.16 22.71
C TYR A 185 11.07 -11.09 22.44
N GLU A 186 11.49 -10.99 21.18
CA GLU A 186 12.73 -10.31 20.85
C GLU A 186 12.57 -9.33 19.71
N LEU A 187 13.31 -8.22 19.79
CA LEU A 187 13.65 -7.36 18.67
C LEU A 187 15.04 -7.78 18.20
N ASP A 188 15.10 -8.59 17.15
CA ASP A 188 16.29 -9.33 16.73
C ASP A 188 17.01 -8.63 15.58
N TYR A 189 18.31 -8.40 15.78
CA TYR A 189 19.23 -7.83 14.83
C TYR A 189 19.92 -8.91 13.98
N VAL A 190 19.73 -8.84 12.66
CA VAL A 190 20.41 -9.74 11.73
C VAL A 190 21.81 -9.22 11.39
N ILE A 191 22.84 -10.02 11.68
CA ILE A 191 24.25 -9.73 11.40
C ILE A 191 24.77 -10.74 10.38
N VAL A 192 25.36 -10.27 9.29
CA VAL A 192 25.93 -11.15 8.25
C VAL A 192 27.43 -10.94 8.17
N VAL A 193 28.19 -12.04 8.25
CA VAL A 193 29.65 -12.04 8.10
C VAL A 193 30.02 -12.88 6.89
N PRO A 194 30.42 -12.26 5.77
CA PRO A 194 30.88 -12.98 4.59
C PRO A 194 32.32 -13.48 4.76
N ASP A 195 32.75 -14.36 3.85
CA ASP A 195 34.14 -14.80 3.67
C ASP A 195 34.85 -15.33 4.93
N PHE A 196 34.06 -15.90 5.86
CA PHE A 196 34.54 -16.44 7.12
C PHE A 196 35.35 -17.73 6.92
N ASP A 197 36.42 -17.85 7.71
CA ASP A 197 37.34 -19.00 7.68
C ASP A 197 37.01 -20.00 8.79
N MET A 198 36.71 -21.24 8.41
CA MET A 198 36.29 -22.30 9.33
C MET A 198 37.41 -22.74 10.29
N ASP A 199 38.67 -22.54 9.92
CA ASP A 199 39.81 -22.95 10.74
C ASP A 199 39.90 -22.14 12.06
N LYS A 200 39.18 -21.03 12.14
CA LYS A 200 39.07 -20.18 13.35
C LYS A 200 38.04 -20.68 14.37
N VAL A 201 37.28 -21.73 14.06
CA VAL A 201 36.19 -22.20 14.92
C VAL A 201 36.71 -23.23 15.91
N ASN A 202 36.49 -22.97 17.19
CA ASN A 202 36.76 -23.90 18.29
C ASN A 202 35.53 -23.94 19.22
N ILE A 203 34.68 -24.95 19.07
CA ILE A 203 33.36 -24.98 19.72
C ILE A 203 33.47 -25.13 21.24
N ASN A 204 32.63 -24.39 21.96
CA ASN A 204 32.36 -24.66 23.36
C ASN A 204 31.24 -25.72 23.46
N THR A 205 31.57 -26.93 23.92
CA THR A 205 30.63 -28.06 23.99
C THR A 205 29.49 -27.87 24.98
N GLU A 206 29.62 -26.94 25.94
CA GLU A 206 28.51 -26.57 26.84
C GLU A 206 27.39 -25.83 26.09
N GLU A 207 27.73 -25.14 25.01
CA GLU A 207 26.83 -24.27 24.25
C GLU A 207 26.41 -24.89 22.89
N VAL A 208 27.36 -25.56 22.22
CA VAL A 208 27.21 -26.07 20.85
C VAL A 208 27.54 -27.56 20.80
N GLU A 209 26.58 -28.37 20.36
CA GLU A 209 26.74 -29.82 20.19
C GLU A 209 27.49 -30.14 18.89
N GLN A 210 27.18 -29.43 17.80
CA GLN A 210 27.71 -29.73 16.46
C GLN A 210 27.65 -28.50 15.55
N ILE A 211 28.51 -28.46 14.52
CA ILE A 211 28.45 -27.49 13.43
C ILE A 211 28.23 -28.18 12.09
N ALA A 212 27.52 -27.50 11.18
CA ALA A 212 27.39 -27.92 9.79
C ALA A 212 27.63 -26.75 8.84
N VAL A 213 28.42 -26.99 7.78
CA VAL A 213 28.60 -26.04 6.68
C VAL A 213 27.71 -26.48 5.53
N VAL A 214 26.70 -25.68 5.19
CA VAL A 214 25.65 -26.06 4.26
C VAL A 214 25.57 -25.10 3.08
N ASP A 215 25.43 -25.65 1.88
CA ASP A 215 25.02 -24.86 0.73
C ASP A 215 23.49 -24.64 0.72
N ARG A 216 23.02 -23.86 -0.25
CA ARG A 216 21.60 -23.50 -0.38
C ARG A 216 20.69 -24.71 -0.55
N GLU A 217 21.10 -25.71 -1.33
CA GLU A 217 20.24 -26.87 -1.61
C GLU A 217 20.20 -27.82 -0.42
N LYS A 218 21.34 -28.03 0.26
CA LYS A 218 21.40 -28.78 1.49
C LYS A 218 20.58 -28.12 2.60
N LEU A 219 20.63 -26.80 2.71
CA LEU A 219 19.81 -26.04 3.65
C LEU A 219 18.31 -26.23 3.36
N LYS A 220 17.87 -26.15 2.10
CA LYS A 220 16.47 -26.44 1.72
C LYS A 220 16.08 -27.88 2.07
N GLN A 221 16.94 -28.85 1.82
CA GLN A 221 16.70 -30.25 2.18
C GLN A 221 16.57 -30.43 3.69
N MET A 222 17.44 -29.79 4.48
CA MET A 222 17.34 -29.80 5.95
C MET A 222 16.02 -29.16 6.41
N LEU A 223 15.60 -28.05 5.81
CA LEU A 223 14.32 -27.42 6.12
C LEU A 223 13.12 -28.28 5.74
N ALA A 224 13.23 -29.09 4.68
CA ALA A 224 12.18 -29.99 4.19
C ALA A 224 12.09 -31.31 4.97
N SER A 225 13.21 -31.81 5.52
CA SER A 225 13.26 -33.09 6.25
C SER A 225 12.86 -32.99 7.73
N LEU A 226 12.72 -31.78 8.26
CA LEU A 226 12.38 -31.54 9.67
C LEU A 226 10.86 -31.71 9.91
N ARG A 227 10.50 -32.67 10.78
CA ARG A 227 9.12 -32.87 11.26
C ARG A 227 8.68 -31.72 12.18
N PHE A 228 7.37 -31.44 12.17
CA PHE A 228 6.68 -30.30 12.81
C PHE A 228 7.04 -29.97 14.27
N GLY A 229 7.64 -30.89 15.04
CA GLY A 229 7.96 -30.74 16.47
C GLY A 229 9.43 -30.49 16.83
N GLN A 230 10.37 -30.56 15.89
CA GLN A 230 11.80 -30.19 16.12
C GLN A 230 12.11 -28.77 15.62
N MET A 231 11.08 -27.94 15.59
CA MET A 231 10.95 -26.84 14.63
C MET A 231 10.84 -25.51 15.36
N CYS A 232 11.95 -24.96 15.85
CA CYS A 232 11.92 -23.63 16.46
C CYS A 232 13.11 -22.72 16.18
N MET A 233 14.12 -23.09 15.38
CA MET A 233 15.25 -22.15 15.17
C MET A 233 15.62 -21.95 13.69
N LEU A 234 15.92 -23.02 12.93
CA LEU A 234 16.36 -22.85 11.53
C LEU A 234 15.32 -22.21 10.58
N LYS A 235 14.03 -22.55 10.72
CA LYS A 235 12.94 -21.88 9.96
C LYS A 235 12.72 -20.44 10.42
N TRP A 236 13.05 -20.11 11.67
CA TRP A 236 12.83 -18.81 12.27
C TRP A 236 13.93 -17.81 11.91
N CYS A 237 15.20 -18.20 12.00
CA CYS A 237 16.34 -17.39 11.56
C CYS A 237 16.25 -17.01 10.08
N LEU A 238 15.65 -17.87 9.25
CA LEU A 238 15.51 -17.66 7.81
C LEU A 238 14.15 -17.08 7.41
N GLY A 239 13.36 -16.54 8.36
CA GLY A 239 12.05 -15.93 8.10
C GLY A 239 11.05 -16.84 7.36
N HIS A 240 11.32 -18.15 7.32
CA HIS A 240 10.55 -19.10 6.55
C HIS A 240 9.37 -19.53 7.41
N GLN A 241 8.26 -18.79 7.29
CA GLN A 241 6.96 -19.39 7.58
C GLN A 241 6.90 -20.71 6.81
N SER A 242 6.66 -21.77 7.56
CA SER A 242 6.38 -23.07 7.00
C SER A 242 5.18 -22.91 6.07
N THR A 243 5.38 -23.02 4.76
CA THR A 243 4.34 -23.51 3.85
C THR A 243 4.15 -25.01 4.14
N ALA A 244 3.88 -25.32 5.39
CA ALA A 244 3.14 -26.52 5.70
C ALA A 244 1.74 -26.20 5.22
N THR A 245 1.24 -27.04 4.33
CA THR A 245 -0.18 -27.26 4.14
C THR A 245 -0.79 -27.71 5.47
N ASN A 246 -0.87 -26.81 6.46
CA ASN A 246 -2.05 -26.76 7.29
C ASN A 246 -3.13 -26.24 6.35
N PRO A 247 -4.33 -26.83 6.28
CA PRO A 247 -5.42 -26.14 5.63
C PRO A 247 -5.49 -24.80 6.37
N GLU A 248 -5.16 -23.69 5.70
CA GLU A 248 -5.29 -22.39 6.32
C GLU A 248 -6.71 -22.35 6.85
N MET A 249 -6.89 -22.35 8.18
CA MET A 249 -8.11 -21.83 8.75
C MET A 249 -8.02 -20.34 8.51
N HIS A 250 -8.23 -19.96 7.25
CA HIS A 250 -8.58 -18.61 6.89
C HIS A 250 -9.80 -18.30 7.76
N THR A 251 -9.61 -17.40 8.73
CA THR A 251 -10.74 -16.90 9.49
C THR A 251 -11.80 -16.42 8.49
N ILE A 252 -13.07 -16.52 8.85
CA ILE A 252 -14.16 -16.05 7.96
C ILE A 252 -13.86 -14.62 7.49
N TRP A 253 -13.23 -13.81 8.35
CA TRP A 253 -12.76 -12.46 8.07
C TRP A 253 -11.62 -12.39 7.05
N SER A 254 -10.61 -13.26 7.10
CA SER A 254 -9.54 -13.23 6.09
C SER A 254 -10.04 -13.70 4.72
N ARG A 255 -10.94 -14.68 4.66
CA ARG A 255 -11.61 -15.09 3.41
C ARG A 255 -12.49 -14.00 2.86
N ALA A 256 -13.29 -13.37 3.71
CA ALA A 256 -14.15 -12.25 3.32
C ALA A 256 -13.31 -11.08 2.80
N ASN A 257 -12.21 -10.75 3.47
CA ASN A 257 -11.30 -9.69 3.03
C ASN A 257 -10.63 -10.01 1.69
N ALA A 258 -10.18 -11.26 1.48
CA ALA A 258 -9.59 -11.68 0.21
C ALA A 258 -10.62 -11.62 -0.95
N ILE A 259 -11.84 -12.11 -0.71
CA ILE A 259 -12.95 -12.01 -1.67
C ILE A 259 -13.27 -10.55 -1.97
N PHE A 260 -13.33 -9.70 -0.94
CA PHE A 260 -13.62 -8.29 -1.08
C PHE A 260 -12.53 -7.54 -1.87
N ALA A 261 -11.25 -7.76 -1.54
CA ALA A 261 -10.13 -7.15 -2.23
C ALA A 261 -10.04 -7.59 -3.69
N PHE A 262 -10.25 -8.89 -3.96
CA PHE A 262 -10.32 -9.41 -5.31
C PHE A 262 -11.51 -8.84 -6.08
N MET A 263 -12.68 -8.76 -5.46
CA MET A 263 -13.89 -8.16 -6.05
C MET A 263 -13.66 -6.69 -6.40
N ILE A 264 -13.04 -5.90 -5.52
CA ILE A 264 -12.67 -4.51 -5.84
C ILE A 264 -11.72 -4.46 -7.03
N SER A 265 -10.68 -5.30 -7.05
CA SER A 265 -9.71 -5.32 -8.13
C SER A 265 -10.33 -5.70 -9.48
N ALA A 266 -11.22 -6.69 -9.48
CA ALA A 266 -12.00 -7.08 -10.66
C ALA A 266 -12.94 -5.97 -11.12
N LEU A 267 -13.63 -5.30 -10.19
CA LEU A 267 -14.50 -4.15 -10.50
C LEU A 267 -13.70 -2.95 -11.01
N SER A 268 -12.50 -2.68 -10.48
CA SER A 268 -11.61 -1.62 -10.97
C SER A 268 -11.10 -1.92 -12.37
N ALA A 269 -10.72 -3.16 -12.65
CA ALA A 269 -10.32 -3.57 -13.99
C ALA A 269 -11.49 -3.45 -14.99
N MET A 270 -12.69 -3.89 -14.59
CA MET A 270 -13.90 -3.74 -15.41
C MET A 270 -14.24 -2.27 -15.66
N ALA A 271 -14.20 -1.43 -14.62
CA ALA A 271 -14.41 0.01 -14.72
C ALA A 271 -13.42 0.67 -15.70
N PHE A 272 -12.15 0.24 -15.67
CA PHE A 272 -11.14 0.72 -16.59
C PHE A 272 -11.42 0.28 -18.04
N CYS A 273 -11.85 -0.95 -18.26
CA CYS A 273 -12.29 -1.40 -19.60
C CYS A 273 -13.49 -0.58 -20.10
N VAL A 274 -14.49 -0.34 -19.25
CA VAL A 274 -15.65 0.52 -19.58
C VAL A 274 -15.19 1.94 -19.93
N PHE A 275 -14.26 2.50 -19.14
CA PHE A 275 -13.66 3.80 -19.42
C PHE A 275 -13.01 3.85 -20.80
N LEU A 276 -12.20 2.85 -21.18
CA LEU A 276 -11.58 2.78 -22.50
C LEU A 276 -12.61 2.70 -23.63
N THR A 277 -13.69 1.95 -23.46
CA THR A 277 -14.75 1.87 -24.48
C THR A 277 -15.44 3.23 -24.73
N SER A 278 -15.41 4.15 -23.76
CA SER A 278 -15.99 5.49 -23.93
C SER A 278 -15.28 6.33 -25.00
N PHE A 279 -14.01 6.06 -25.30
CA PHE A 279 -13.26 6.74 -26.36
C PHE A 279 -13.50 6.16 -27.76
N LEU A 280 -13.94 4.90 -27.83
CA LEU A 280 -14.15 4.19 -29.10
C LEU A 280 -15.54 4.45 -29.68
N GLN A 281 -16.45 4.98 -28.89
CA GLN A 281 -17.83 5.17 -29.29
C GLN A 281 -18.03 6.59 -29.83
N ALA A 282 -17.90 6.74 -31.15
CA ALA A 282 -18.40 7.93 -31.83
C ALA A 282 -19.93 7.97 -31.67
N GLY A 283 -20.45 9.05 -31.07
CA GLY A 283 -21.89 9.21 -30.84
C GLY A 283 -22.67 9.30 -32.15
N PRO A 284 -23.90 8.75 -32.23
CA PRO A 284 -24.71 8.85 -33.43
C PRO A 284 -25.13 10.29 -33.70
N VAL A 285 -25.25 10.64 -34.97
CA VAL A 285 -25.78 11.93 -35.40
C VAL A 285 -27.30 11.92 -35.23
N VAL A 286 -27.82 12.80 -34.37
CA VAL A 286 -29.26 12.91 -34.13
C VAL A 286 -29.82 14.11 -34.89
N PRO A 287 -30.85 13.94 -35.74
CA PRO A 287 -31.54 15.05 -36.37
C PRO A 287 -32.33 15.84 -35.31
N VAL A 288 -32.24 17.17 -35.37
CA VAL A 288 -32.95 18.06 -34.45
C VAL A 288 -33.75 19.08 -35.25
N GLN A 289 -35.03 19.23 -34.93
CA GLN A 289 -35.87 20.29 -35.48
C GLN A 289 -36.02 21.40 -34.45
N LEU A 290 -35.67 22.61 -34.85
CA LEU A 290 -35.73 23.80 -34.01
C LEU A 290 -36.61 24.85 -34.69
N SER A 291 -37.43 25.53 -33.91
CA SER A 291 -38.14 26.72 -34.36
C SER A 291 -38.23 27.76 -33.25
N ALA A 292 -38.26 29.03 -33.66
CA ALA A 292 -38.52 30.15 -32.77
C ALA A 292 -39.69 30.98 -33.28
N SER A 293 -40.58 31.38 -32.37
CA SER A 293 -41.73 32.23 -32.69
C SER A 293 -41.82 33.43 -31.74
N ASN A 294 -42.50 34.49 -32.19
CA ASN A 294 -42.71 35.72 -31.42
C ASN A 294 -41.42 36.33 -30.82
N VAL A 295 -40.40 36.51 -31.66
CA VAL A 295 -39.12 37.12 -31.28
C VAL A 295 -39.34 38.60 -30.95
N ARG A 296 -39.06 38.98 -29.71
CA ARG A 296 -39.20 40.35 -29.18
C ARG A 296 -37.87 40.79 -28.58
N VAL A 297 -37.48 42.04 -28.83
CA VAL A 297 -36.22 42.62 -28.33
C VAL A 297 -36.54 43.88 -27.56
N LYS A 298 -35.88 44.08 -26.41
CA LYS A 298 -36.03 45.29 -25.60
C LYS A 298 -34.66 45.77 -25.18
N SER A 299 -34.43 47.07 -25.34
CA SER A 299 -33.24 47.71 -24.79
C SER A 299 -33.46 48.05 -23.31
N VAL A 300 -32.56 47.56 -22.47
CA VAL A 300 -32.55 47.74 -21.02
C VAL A 300 -31.26 48.48 -20.63
N SER A 301 -31.29 49.26 -19.55
CA SER A 301 -30.07 49.81 -18.97
C SER A 301 -29.28 48.68 -18.31
N ASP A 302 -28.01 48.55 -18.67
CA ASP A 302 -27.09 47.65 -18.00
C ASP A 302 -26.96 48.02 -16.51
N TYR A 303 -26.78 47.03 -15.65
CA TYR A 303 -26.59 47.22 -14.20
C TYR A 303 -25.18 47.75 -13.86
N SER A 304 -24.28 47.82 -14.85
CA SER A 304 -22.95 48.42 -14.73
C SER A 304 -23.00 49.95 -14.58
N ALA A 305 -22.08 50.51 -13.79
CA ALA A 305 -22.01 51.92 -13.41
C ALA A 305 -21.86 52.92 -14.59
N ASN A 306 -21.59 52.44 -15.80
CA ASN A 306 -21.29 53.27 -16.97
C ASN A 306 -22.52 53.66 -17.81
N GLY A 307 -23.74 53.28 -17.40
CA GLY A 307 -24.97 53.64 -18.12
C GLY A 307 -25.07 53.04 -19.53
N ALA A 308 -24.34 51.95 -19.78
CA ALA A 308 -24.42 51.20 -21.03
C ALA A 308 -25.83 50.62 -21.23
N ARG A 309 -26.24 50.41 -22.49
CA ARG A 309 -27.51 49.76 -22.83
C ARG A 309 -27.22 48.35 -23.31
N SER A 310 -28.04 47.41 -22.87
CA SER A 310 -28.00 46.01 -23.26
C SER A 310 -29.32 45.62 -23.91
N ASP A 311 -29.27 44.77 -24.91
CA ASP A 311 -30.46 44.22 -25.55
C ASP A 311 -30.84 42.92 -24.86
N VAL A 312 -32.11 42.81 -24.48
CA VAL A 312 -32.71 41.57 -23.98
C VAL A 312 -33.69 41.08 -25.01
N ALA A 313 -33.49 39.86 -25.50
CA ALA A 313 -34.38 39.20 -26.42
C ALA A 313 -35.17 38.07 -25.75
N MET A 314 -36.38 37.87 -26.25
CA MET A 314 -37.30 36.84 -25.80
C MET A 314 -37.96 36.21 -27.03
N ALA A 315 -38.00 34.88 -27.09
CA ALA A 315 -38.65 34.14 -28.15
C ALA A 315 -39.25 32.87 -27.57
N TYR A 316 -40.37 32.41 -28.13
CA TYR A 316 -40.87 31.07 -27.84
C TYR A 316 -40.05 30.05 -28.61
N LEU A 317 -39.61 29.01 -27.91
CA LEU A 317 -38.72 27.99 -28.43
C LEU A 317 -39.49 26.68 -28.58
N SER A 318 -39.41 26.08 -29.76
CA SER A 318 -39.87 24.70 -29.95
C SER A 318 -38.71 23.81 -30.36
N ILE A 319 -38.57 22.67 -29.69
CA ILE A 319 -37.47 21.73 -29.81
C ILE A 319 -38.05 20.34 -29.99
N ASP A 320 -37.74 19.70 -31.11
CA ASP A 320 -38.10 18.32 -31.38
C ASP A 320 -36.84 17.51 -31.74
N ALA A 321 -36.57 16.45 -30.97
CA ALA A 321 -35.44 15.56 -31.20
C ALA A 321 -35.69 14.17 -30.61
N ASP A 322 -35.36 13.13 -31.37
CA ASP A 322 -35.30 11.77 -30.84
C ASP A 322 -33.88 11.44 -30.34
N LEU A 323 -33.69 11.49 -29.02
CA LEU A 323 -32.41 11.25 -28.36
C LEU A 323 -32.16 9.77 -28.07
N THR A 324 -33.12 8.88 -28.38
CA THR A 324 -33.04 7.44 -28.12
C THR A 324 -31.75 6.80 -28.64
N PRO A 325 -31.24 7.13 -29.85
CA PRO A 325 -30.01 6.52 -30.37
C PRO A 325 -28.77 6.82 -29.52
N ILE A 326 -28.75 7.92 -28.76
CA ILE A 326 -27.59 8.33 -27.95
C ILE A 326 -27.44 7.44 -26.71
N PHE A 327 -28.54 6.95 -26.15
CA PHE A 327 -28.52 6.14 -24.94
C PHE A 327 -28.07 4.71 -25.23
N ASN A 328 -26.80 4.42 -24.92
CA ASN A 328 -26.26 3.06 -24.88
C ASN A 328 -26.15 2.54 -23.44
N TRP A 329 -25.54 1.37 -23.26
CA TRP A 329 -25.36 0.71 -21.95
C TRP A 329 -24.51 1.52 -20.95
N ASN A 330 -23.67 2.46 -21.38
CA ASN A 330 -22.80 3.29 -20.52
C ASN A 330 -23.33 4.73 -20.29
N VAL A 331 -24.25 5.26 -21.10
CA VAL A 331 -24.75 6.64 -20.95
C VAL A 331 -25.78 6.78 -19.82
N LYS A 332 -25.44 7.47 -18.73
CA LYS A 332 -26.32 7.64 -17.57
C LYS A 332 -27.40 8.69 -17.83
N GLN A 333 -26.97 9.85 -18.32
CA GLN A 333 -27.82 11.01 -18.54
C GLN A 333 -27.23 11.91 -19.62
N LEU A 334 -28.09 12.73 -20.22
CA LEU A 334 -27.71 13.81 -21.12
C LEU A 334 -28.01 15.14 -20.46
N PHE A 335 -27.07 16.08 -20.54
CA PHE A 335 -27.33 17.48 -20.20
C PHE A 335 -27.44 18.28 -21.49
N LEU A 336 -28.68 18.56 -21.89
CA LEU A 336 -29.00 19.31 -23.11
C LEU A 336 -29.05 20.80 -22.80
N TYR A 337 -28.63 21.59 -23.77
CA TYR A 337 -28.75 23.04 -23.72
C TYR A 337 -28.84 23.63 -25.12
N LEU A 338 -29.77 24.57 -25.28
CA LEU A 338 -29.99 25.32 -26.50
C LEU A 338 -29.14 26.60 -26.46
N VAL A 339 -28.31 26.79 -27.48
CA VAL A 339 -27.42 27.94 -27.60
C VAL A 339 -27.86 28.80 -28.77
N ALA A 340 -27.91 30.12 -28.55
CA ALA A 340 -27.95 31.12 -29.61
C ALA A 340 -26.52 31.55 -29.94
N GLU A 341 -26.12 31.35 -31.20
CA GLU A 341 -24.83 31.75 -31.73
C GLU A 341 -25.00 32.94 -32.67
N TYR A 342 -24.23 34.01 -32.45
CA TYR A 342 -24.26 35.20 -33.28
C TYR A 342 -22.93 35.94 -33.19
N SER A 343 -22.68 36.86 -34.12
CA SER A 343 -21.49 37.71 -34.13
C SER A 343 -21.86 39.15 -33.80
N SER A 344 -20.97 39.87 -33.14
CA SER A 344 -21.10 41.30 -32.89
C SER A 344 -19.86 42.03 -33.40
N PRO A 345 -19.89 43.36 -33.55
CA PRO A 345 -18.72 44.13 -33.97
C PRO A 345 -17.52 43.98 -33.02
N SER A 346 -17.79 43.73 -31.73
CA SER A 346 -16.77 43.52 -30.70
C SER A 346 -16.30 42.07 -30.60
N ASN A 347 -17.18 41.09 -30.83
CA ASN A 347 -16.89 39.68 -30.66
C ASN A 347 -17.29 38.85 -31.88
N PRO A 348 -16.35 38.12 -32.51
CA PRO A 348 -16.65 37.32 -33.69
C PRO A 348 -17.58 36.13 -33.40
N VAL A 349 -17.61 35.63 -32.16
CA VAL A 349 -18.46 34.52 -31.72
C VAL A 349 -19.02 34.84 -30.33
N ASN A 350 -20.33 34.98 -30.25
CA ASN A 350 -21.10 35.05 -28.99
C ASN A 350 -21.97 33.80 -28.88
N GLN A 351 -22.01 33.19 -27.70
CA GLN A 351 -22.79 31.99 -27.41
C GLN A 351 -23.58 32.21 -26.13
N VAL A 352 -24.92 32.24 -26.23
CA VAL A 352 -25.80 32.44 -25.10
C VAL A 352 -26.69 31.22 -24.93
N VAL A 353 -26.67 30.61 -23.75
CA VAL A 353 -27.55 29.48 -23.42
C VAL A 353 -28.92 30.02 -23.08
N LEU A 354 -29.95 29.57 -23.79
CA LEU A 354 -31.34 30.03 -23.63
C LEU A 354 -32.18 29.05 -22.81
N TRP A 355 -31.88 27.77 -22.91
CA TRP A 355 -32.65 26.70 -22.31
C TRP A 355 -31.76 25.50 -22.03
N ASP A 356 -32.09 24.72 -21.01
CA ASP A 356 -31.39 23.49 -20.64
C ASP A 356 -32.39 22.41 -20.20
N LYS A 357 -32.02 21.14 -20.30
CA LYS A 357 -32.76 20.02 -19.69
C LYS A 357 -31.84 18.83 -19.44
N ILE A 358 -32.06 18.15 -18.33
CA ILE A 358 -31.44 16.87 -18.06
C ILE A 358 -32.40 15.77 -18.50
N VAL A 359 -31.93 14.84 -19.31
CA VAL A 359 -32.68 13.64 -19.72
C VAL A 359 -31.96 12.43 -19.15
N MET A 360 -32.64 11.68 -18.28
CA MET A 360 -32.07 10.46 -17.69
C MET A 360 -32.32 9.26 -18.61
N ARG A 361 -31.48 8.23 -18.50
CA ARG A 361 -31.77 6.96 -19.16
C ARG A 361 -33.06 6.35 -18.60
N GLY A 362 -34.00 6.01 -19.48
CA GLY A 362 -35.28 5.39 -19.12
C GLY A 362 -36.45 6.37 -19.06
N ASP A 363 -36.17 7.68 -19.11
CA ASP A 363 -37.19 8.68 -19.41
C ASP A 363 -37.62 8.57 -20.88
N LEU A 364 -38.76 9.18 -21.24
CA LEU A 364 -39.15 9.38 -22.64
C LEU A 364 -38.04 10.14 -23.37
N SER A 365 -37.21 9.42 -24.13
CA SER A 365 -36.03 9.93 -24.83
C SER A 365 -36.38 10.77 -26.07
N SER A 366 -37.66 10.83 -26.43
CA SER A 366 -38.20 11.79 -27.38
C SER A 366 -38.40 13.14 -26.71
N LEU A 367 -37.58 14.12 -27.06
CA LEU A 367 -37.74 15.50 -26.62
C LEU A 367 -38.77 16.18 -27.52
N HIS A 368 -39.88 16.61 -26.93
CA HIS A 368 -40.90 17.40 -27.60
C HIS A 368 -41.30 18.56 -26.69
N GLU A 369 -40.75 19.74 -26.96
CA GLU A 369 -41.07 20.99 -26.28
C GLU A 369 -41.66 21.95 -27.31
N GLU A 370 -42.88 22.41 -27.10
CA GLU A 370 -43.57 23.32 -28.03
C GLU A 370 -43.85 24.66 -27.34
N ASN A 371 -43.47 25.76 -28.00
CA ASN A 371 -43.68 27.14 -27.53
C ASN A 371 -43.24 27.38 -26.07
N SER A 372 -42.11 26.79 -25.69
CA SER A 372 -41.53 26.95 -24.36
C SER A 372 -40.87 28.32 -24.19
N TRP A 373 -40.94 28.89 -23.00
CA TRP A 373 -40.17 30.08 -22.66
C TRP A 373 -38.70 29.71 -22.42
N PRO A 374 -37.75 30.60 -22.79
CA PRO A 374 -36.35 30.40 -22.45
C PRO A 374 -36.19 30.46 -20.93
N LYS A 375 -35.32 29.61 -20.39
CA LYS A 375 -35.00 29.58 -18.95
C LYS A 375 -34.07 30.73 -18.55
N TYR A 376 -33.21 31.15 -19.48
CA TYR A 376 -32.25 32.23 -19.27
C TYR A 376 -32.52 33.36 -20.25
N TYR A 377 -32.25 34.58 -19.80
CA TYR A 377 -32.40 35.75 -20.66
C TYR A 377 -31.38 35.73 -21.78
N PHE A 378 -31.84 35.98 -23.01
CA PHE A 378 -30.94 36.28 -24.11
C PHE A 378 -30.50 37.75 -23.96
N MET A 379 -29.37 37.97 -23.30
CA MET A 379 -28.81 39.30 -23.09
C MET A 379 -27.57 39.50 -23.96
N ASP A 380 -27.51 40.62 -24.68
CA ASP A 380 -26.34 41.10 -25.42
C ASP A 380 -25.80 42.38 -24.78
N ASP A 381 -24.49 42.45 -24.60
CA ASP A 381 -23.79 43.63 -24.10
C ASP A 381 -23.65 44.67 -25.22
N GLY A 382 -24.77 45.32 -25.53
CA GLY A 382 -24.88 46.34 -26.57
C GLY A 382 -26.27 46.41 -27.18
N SER A 383 -26.36 47.10 -28.32
CA SER A 383 -27.60 47.20 -29.11
C SER A 383 -27.46 46.50 -30.47
N ASN A 384 -26.93 45.28 -30.46
CA ASN A 384 -26.58 44.54 -31.68
C ASN A 384 -27.65 43.57 -32.15
N LEU A 385 -28.74 43.37 -31.39
CA LEU A 385 -29.73 42.34 -31.69
C LEU A 385 -30.81 42.81 -32.67
N LEU A 386 -31.08 44.12 -32.77
CA LEU A 386 -32.04 44.64 -33.76
C LEU A 386 -31.61 44.36 -35.20
N ASN A 387 -32.55 43.90 -36.04
CA ASN A 387 -32.30 43.51 -37.43
C ASN A 387 -31.12 42.54 -37.61
N HIS A 388 -30.74 41.80 -36.57
CA HIS A 388 -29.61 40.91 -36.67
C HIS A 388 -29.90 39.81 -37.72
N PRO A 389 -29.04 39.64 -38.74
CA PRO A 389 -29.37 38.82 -39.90
C PRO A 389 -29.29 37.32 -39.61
N ASN A 390 -28.35 36.91 -38.75
CA ASN A 390 -27.97 35.51 -38.56
C ASN A 390 -27.76 35.16 -37.08
N VAL A 391 -28.84 35.06 -36.31
CA VAL A 391 -28.77 34.43 -34.96
C VAL A 391 -29.16 32.97 -35.10
N THR A 392 -28.21 32.07 -34.90
CA THR A 392 -28.39 30.64 -35.14
C THR A 392 -28.65 29.92 -33.82
N LEU A 393 -29.77 29.23 -33.73
CA LEU A 393 -30.06 28.29 -32.65
C LEU A 393 -29.46 26.94 -32.95
N VAL A 394 -28.75 26.40 -31.96
CA VAL A 394 -28.10 25.09 -32.01
C VAL A 394 -28.36 24.34 -30.71
N LEU A 395 -28.85 23.11 -30.82
CA LEU A 395 -29.00 22.23 -29.66
C LEU A 395 -27.69 21.44 -29.46
N ARG A 396 -27.12 21.55 -28.26
CA ARG A 396 -25.92 20.83 -27.83
C ARG A 396 -26.22 20.01 -26.58
N TRP A 397 -25.41 19.00 -26.33
CA TRP A 397 -25.50 18.23 -25.11
C TRP A 397 -24.17 17.65 -24.66
N ASN A 398 -24.03 17.54 -23.35
CA ASN A 398 -22.99 16.73 -22.74
C ASN A 398 -23.53 15.32 -22.50
N VAL A 399 -22.76 14.33 -22.93
CA VAL A 399 -23.01 12.91 -22.67
C VAL A 399 -22.30 12.53 -21.38
N LEU A 400 -23.08 12.22 -20.33
CA LEU A 400 -22.54 11.80 -19.04
C LEU A 400 -22.61 10.27 -18.94
N PRO A 401 -21.46 9.57 -19.05
CA PRO A 401 -21.42 8.13 -18.84
C PRO A 401 -21.50 7.77 -17.35
N ASN A 402 -21.77 6.49 -17.06
CA ASN A 402 -21.62 5.95 -15.71
C ASN A 402 -20.14 5.97 -15.30
N ILE A 403 -19.25 5.60 -16.22
CA ILE A 403 -17.78 5.64 -16.07
C ILE A 403 -17.20 6.00 -17.44
N GLY A 404 -16.41 7.08 -17.55
CA GLY A 404 -15.86 7.48 -18.84
C GLY A 404 -15.55 8.97 -18.99
N TYR A 405 -15.22 9.33 -20.22
CA TYR A 405 -15.03 10.71 -20.67
C TYR A 405 -16.38 11.45 -20.81
N LEU A 406 -16.40 12.73 -20.45
CA LEU A 406 -17.54 13.61 -20.66
C LEU A 406 -17.48 14.21 -22.06
N GLY A 407 -18.25 13.65 -22.98
CA GLY A 407 -18.26 14.04 -24.38
C GLY A 407 -19.24 15.17 -24.67
N LEU A 408 -18.81 16.17 -25.43
CA LEU A 408 -19.68 17.20 -25.99
C LEU A 408 -20.15 16.76 -27.39
N ALA A 409 -21.44 16.83 -27.63
CA ALA A 409 -22.04 16.55 -28.93
C ALA A 409 -23.07 17.61 -29.33
N GLN A 410 -23.38 17.67 -30.62
CA GLN A 410 -24.26 18.65 -31.22
C GLN A 410 -25.27 17.96 -32.13
N GLY A 411 -26.50 18.47 -32.14
CA GLY A 411 -27.55 18.01 -33.05
C GLY A 411 -27.30 18.38 -34.51
N ASN A 412 -27.77 17.52 -35.40
CA ASN A 412 -27.82 17.80 -36.82
C ASN A 412 -29.10 18.57 -37.13
N GLY A 413 -29.01 19.88 -36.96
CA GLY A 413 -30.13 20.81 -37.15
C GLY A 413 -29.80 22.16 -36.57
N GLN A 414 -30.11 23.21 -37.31
CA GLN A 414 -29.92 24.59 -36.90
C GLN A 414 -31.12 25.41 -37.35
N HIS A 415 -31.47 26.44 -36.58
CA HIS A 415 -32.54 27.36 -36.95
C HIS A 415 -32.06 28.80 -36.86
N ILE A 416 -32.19 29.55 -37.95
CA ILE A 416 -31.81 30.96 -37.98
C ILE A 416 -33.02 31.80 -37.55
N MET A 417 -32.90 32.43 -36.39
CA MET A 417 -33.90 33.36 -35.88
C MET A 417 -33.76 34.72 -36.54
N LYS A 418 -34.88 35.26 -37.02
CA LYS A 418 -34.97 36.62 -37.54
C LYS A 418 -35.38 37.57 -36.43
N PHE A 419 -34.57 38.60 -36.22
CA PHE A 419 -34.82 39.61 -35.20
C PHE A 419 -35.62 40.79 -35.78
N PRO A 420 -36.50 41.42 -34.99
CA PRO A 420 -37.30 42.56 -35.43
C PRO A 420 -36.45 43.82 -35.65
N SER A 421 -37.01 44.75 -36.42
CA SER A 421 -36.39 46.05 -36.71
C SER A 421 -36.61 47.12 -35.64
N THR A 422 -37.51 46.87 -34.69
CA THR A 422 -37.90 47.83 -33.65
C THR A 422 -37.96 47.16 -32.28
N TYR A 423 -37.71 47.95 -31.23
CA TYR A 423 -37.84 47.47 -29.85
C TYR A 423 -39.31 47.28 -29.45
N TYR A 424 -39.56 46.21 -28.72
CA TYR A 424 -40.82 45.91 -28.08
C TYR A 424 -41.03 46.81 -26.86
N THR A 425 -42.15 47.52 -26.82
CA THR A 425 -42.49 48.50 -25.78
C THR A 425 -43.33 47.93 -24.64
N GLY A 426 -43.82 46.70 -24.76
CA GLY A 426 -44.63 46.04 -23.74
C GLY A 426 -43.83 45.45 -22.56
N ARG A 427 -44.55 44.81 -21.64
CA ARG A 427 -43.96 43.92 -20.63
C ARG A 427 -43.67 42.56 -21.27
N PHE A 428 -42.51 41.98 -20.96
CA PHE A 428 -42.13 40.68 -21.52
C PHE A 428 -43.06 39.56 -21.07
#